data_AF-A0ABC9SMX1-F1
#
_entry.id   AF-A0ABC9SMX1-F1
#
_cell.length_a   1.000
_cell.length_b   1.000
_cell.length_c   1.000
_cell.angle_alpha   90.00
_cell.angle_beta   90.00
_cell.angle_gamma   90.00
#
_symmetry.space_group_name_H-M   'P 1'
#
loop_
_entity.id
_entity.type
_entity.pdbx_description
1 polymer ?
#
loop_
_entity_poly.entity_id
_entity_poly.type
_entity_poly.pdbx_seq_one_letter_code
_entity_poly.pdbx_strand_id
1 'polypeptide(L)'
;MKIEFYKILILLTFLFIYVFGSSLSADSTFTNLTEPDQIRTFHEVTSKIRCICIPSITIKNCSFNNCTVSAKLKLFIENRIQKGESAEVIVNKMVHGFGEEALNDPVIQKFVESGNMGMANSVVFGFREDILAAPDSTWINLSLALAGLSGILFIYLYVKRKNPDISKQTVRQDFDTTAKQNEDSFHRYLSEIQEKQK
;
A
#
# COMPACT_ATOMS: atom_id res chain seq x y z
N MET A 1 8.45 -30.39 25.78
CA MET A 1 7.91 -30.38 24.40
C MET A 1 6.81 -29.32 24.17
N LYS A 2 5.88 -29.08 25.10
CA LYS A 2 4.76 -28.13 24.89
C LYS A 2 5.15 -26.63 24.80
N ILE A 3 6.26 -26.22 25.44
CA ILE A 3 6.68 -24.81 25.52
C ILE A 3 7.32 -24.30 24.21
N GLU A 4 8.09 -25.15 23.52
CA GLU A 4 8.73 -24.77 22.25
C GLU A 4 7.73 -24.66 21.10
N PHE A 5 6.69 -25.52 21.10
CA PHE A 5 5.58 -25.40 20.15
C PHE A 5 4.79 -24.10 20.33
N TYR A 6 4.63 -23.61 21.56
CA TYR A 6 3.90 -22.35 21.81
C TYR A 6 4.66 -21.13 21.30
N LYS A 7 6.00 -21.12 21.41
CA LYS A 7 6.86 -20.06 20.86
C LYS A 7 6.82 -20.02 19.34
N ILE A 8 6.87 -21.18 18.68
CA ILE A 8 6.78 -21.30 17.22
C ILE A 8 5.39 -20.87 16.74
N LEU A 9 4.33 -21.26 17.46
CA LEU A 9 2.95 -20.89 17.14
C LEU A 9 2.72 -19.38 17.26
N ILE A 10 3.28 -18.73 18.30
CA ILE A 10 3.24 -17.26 18.48
C ILE A 10 3.99 -16.54 17.35
N LEU A 11 5.16 -17.04 16.97
CA LEU A 11 5.96 -16.43 15.91
C LEU A 11 5.28 -16.57 14.54
N LEU A 12 4.65 -17.71 14.28
CA LEU A 12 3.83 -17.96 13.08
C LEU A 12 2.57 -17.09 13.04
N THR A 13 1.91 -16.85 14.18
CA THR A 13 0.74 -15.96 14.23
C THR A 13 1.13 -14.49 14.02
N PHE A 14 2.25 -14.04 14.59
CA PHE A 14 2.76 -12.69 14.32
C PHE A 14 3.17 -12.51 12.85
N LEU A 15 3.82 -13.51 12.25
CA LEU A 15 4.18 -13.48 10.83
C LEU A 15 2.93 -13.47 9.93
N PHE A 16 1.92 -14.27 10.28
CA PHE A 16 0.65 -14.33 9.55
C PHE A 16 -0.11 -13.00 9.63
N ILE A 17 -0.19 -12.37 10.80
CA ILE A 17 -0.83 -11.06 10.97
C ILE A 17 -0.08 -9.98 10.19
N TYR A 18 1.26 -10.05 10.09
CA TYR A 18 2.04 -9.08 9.32
C TYR A 18 1.86 -9.24 7.80
N VAL A 19 1.78 -10.48 7.31
CA VAL A 19 1.61 -10.81 5.89
C VAL A 19 0.17 -10.55 5.41
N PHE A 20 -0.83 -10.79 6.25
CA PHE A 20 -2.25 -10.63 5.88
C PHE A 20 -2.88 -9.32 6.36
N GLY A 21 -2.26 -8.61 7.31
CA GLY A 21 -2.78 -7.35 7.86
C GLY A 21 -2.53 -6.11 7.01
N SER A 22 -1.80 -6.22 5.89
CA SER A 22 -1.26 -5.08 5.15
C SER A 22 -2.25 -4.37 4.22
N SER A 23 -3.52 -4.80 4.14
CA SER A 23 -4.44 -4.35 3.08
C SER A 23 -5.68 -3.57 3.55
N LEU A 24 -5.75 -3.17 4.82
CA LEU A 24 -6.78 -2.23 5.28
C LEU A 24 -6.29 -0.80 5.12
N SER A 25 -6.17 -0.34 3.87
CA SER A 25 -6.14 1.09 3.59
C SER A 25 -7.56 1.62 3.76
N ALA A 26 -7.85 2.20 4.94
CA ALA A 26 -9.07 2.97 5.15
C ALA A 26 -8.98 4.22 4.28
N ASP A 27 -9.61 4.17 3.11
CA ASP A 27 -9.57 5.27 2.16
C ASP A 27 -10.53 6.38 2.63
N SER A 28 -9.99 7.54 3.00
CA SER A 28 -10.72 8.60 3.70
C SER A 28 -11.46 9.57 2.76
N THR A 29 -11.59 9.22 1.48
CA THR A 29 -12.23 10.10 0.50
C THR A 29 -13.70 9.77 0.36
N PHE A 30 -14.57 10.71 0.77
CA PHE A 30 -16.01 10.64 0.55
C PHE A 30 -16.31 10.71 -0.96
N THR A 31 -16.98 9.68 -1.47
CA THR A 31 -17.51 9.62 -2.85
C THR A 31 -18.93 9.05 -2.83
N ASN A 32 -19.76 9.47 -3.79
CA ASN A 32 -21.11 8.94 -3.97
C ASN A 32 -21.16 7.70 -4.89
N LEU A 33 -20.02 7.27 -5.43
CA LEU A 33 -19.93 6.11 -6.31
C LEU A 33 -20.13 4.82 -5.49
N THR A 34 -20.92 3.89 -6.02
CA THR A 34 -21.24 2.61 -5.36
C THR A 34 -20.47 1.43 -5.94
N GLU A 35 -20.12 1.49 -7.23
CA GLU A 35 -19.44 0.40 -7.93
C GLU A 35 -17.93 0.39 -7.59
N PRO A 36 -17.36 -0.78 -7.24
CA PRO A 36 -15.97 -0.87 -6.79
C PRO A 36 -14.96 -0.41 -7.84
N ASP A 37 -15.23 -0.69 -9.13
CA ASP A 37 -14.37 -0.25 -10.23
C ASP A 37 -14.39 1.28 -10.38
N GLN A 38 -15.56 1.91 -10.24
CA GLN A 38 -15.70 3.36 -10.30
C GLN A 38 -15.01 4.04 -9.12
N ILE A 39 -15.12 3.48 -7.92
CA ILE A 39 -14.42 3.95 -6.72
C ILE A 39 -12.90 3.88 -6.93
N ARG A 40 -12.40 2.78 -7.51
CA ARG A 40 -10.98 2.63 -7.85
C ARG A 40 -10.52 3.69 -8.84
N THR A 41 -11.27 3.89 -9.93
CA THR A 41 -10.99 4.95 -10.92
C THR A 41 -10.97 6.33 -10.26
N PHE A 42 -11.92 6.60 -9.36
CA PHE A 42 -12.00 7.85 -8.63
C PHE A 42 -10.77 8.09 -7.75
N HIS A 43 -10.34 7.09 -6.97
CA HIS A 43 -9.11 7.20 -6.19
C HIS A 43 -7.87 7.38 -7.06
N GLU A 44 -7.83 6.73 -8.22
CA GLU A 44 -6.73 6.88 -9.17
C GLU A 44 -6.65 8.30 -9.76
N VAL A 45 -7.76 8.86 -10.22
CA VAL A 45 -7.80 10.25 -10.70
C VAL A 45 -7.44 11.22 -9.57
N THR A 46 -8.09 11.07 -8.41
CA THR A 46 -7.95 12.05 -7.31
C THR A 46 -6.59 12.00 -6.62
N SER A 47 -5.83 10.90 -6.75
CA SER A 47 -4.44 10.82 -6.28
C SER A 47 -3.45 11.49 -7.24
N LYS A 48 -3.77 11.57 -8.53
CA LYS A 48 -2.91 12.20 -9.56
C LYS A 48 -3.13 13.71 -9.71
N ILE A 49 -4.19 14.25 -9.13
CA ILE A 49 -4.56 15.67 -9.23
C ILE A 49 -4.30 16.40 -7.91
N ARG A 50 -3.75 17.62 -7.94
CA ARG A 50 -3.54 18.48 -6.76
C ARG A 50 -4.84 19.11 -6.28
N CYS A 51 -4.90 19.42 -4.99
CA CYS A 51 -5.98 20.26 -4.49
C CYS A 51 -5.78 21.72 -4.94
N ILE A 52 -6.82 22.33 -5.51
CA ILE A 52 -6.79 23.72 -6.00
C ILE A 52 -6.44 24.71 -4.87
N CYS A 53 -7.07 24.56 -3.70
CA CYS A 53 -6.85 25.49 -2.59
C CYS A 53 -5.55 25.21 -1.81
N ILE A 54 -5.02 23.98 -1.87
CA ILE A 54 -3.82 23.56 -1.14
C ILE A 54 -2.95 22.71 -2.07
N PRO A 55 -2.09 23.34 -2.90
CA PRO A 55 -1.32 22.63 -3.93
C PRO A 55 -0.25 21.65 -3.41
N SER A 56 -0.02 21.61 -2.10
CA SER A 56 0.89 20.66 -1.45
C SER A 56 0.26 19.29 -1.18
N ILE A 57 -1.06 19.14 -1.38
CA ILE A 57 -1.76 17.87 -1.18
C ILE A 57 -2.51 17.45 -2.45
N THR A 58 -2.79 16.16 -2.58
CA THR A 58 -3.66 15.62 -3.62
C THR A 58 -5.11 16.03 -3.36
N ILE A 59 -5.92 16.07 -4.42
CA ILE A 59 -7.34 16.36 -4.29
C ILE A 59 -8.03 15.25 -3.50
N LYS A 60 -7.57 13.99 -3.60
CA LYS A 60 -7.99 12.85 -2.75
C LYS A 60 -8.09 13.27 -1.29
N ASN A 61 -7.00 13.79 -0.73
CA ASN A 61 -6.89 14.20 0.67
C ASN A 61 -7.52 15.57 0.99
N CYS A 62 -8.08 16.28 0.00
CA CYS A 62 -8.67 17.59 0.21
C CYS A 62 -10.11 17.51 0.72
N SER A 63 -10.34 17.98 1.94
CA SER A 63 -11.68 17.99 2.56
C SER A 63 -12.55 19.15 2.04
N PHE A 64 -13.87 18.94 2.03
CA PHE A 64 -14.87 19.96 1.69
C PHE A 64 -14.72 21.21 2.55
N ASN A 65 -14.46 21.06 3.85
CA ASN A 65 -14.31 22.16 4.80
C ASN A 65 -13.14 23.10 4.45
N ASN A 66 -12.15 22.59 3.73
CA ASN A 66 -10.96 23.35 3.36
C ASN A 66 -11.06 23.96 1.96
N CYS A 67 -11.89 23.41 1.06
CA CYS A 67 -11.97 23.85 -0.32
C CYS A 67 -13.24 23.41 -1.04
N THR A 68 -14.23 24.31 -1.11
CA THR A 68 -15.48 24.08 -1.87
C THR A 68 -15.23 23.83 -3.35
N VAL A 69 -14.21 24.47 -3.94
CA VAL A 69 -13.83 24.30 -5.34
C VAL A 69 -13.38 22.86 -5.63
N SER A 70 -12.47 22.34 -4.81
CA SER A 70 -11.98 20.96 -4.96
C SER A 70 -13.07 19.94 -4.70
N ALA A 71 -13.99 20.20 -3.77
CA ALA A 71 -15.14 19.32 -3.58
C ALA A 71 -16.07 19.26 -4.80
N LYS A 72 -16.35 20.42 -5.42
CA LYS A 72 -17.08 20.46 -6.69
C LYS A 72 -16.28 19.73 -7.78
N LEU A 73 -14.96 19.90 -7.86
CA LEU A 73 -14.14 19.20 -8.86
C LEU A 73 -14.16 17.67 -8.65
N LYS A 74 -14.22 17.18 -7.41
CA LYS A 74 -14.45 15.75 -7.12
C LYS A 74 -15.80 15.26 -7.66
N LEU A 75 -16.88 16.01 -7.44
CA LEU A 75 -18.20 15.68 -8.00
C LEU A 75 -18.18 15.68 -9.54
N PHE A 76 -17.46 16.62 -10.15
CA PHE A 76 -17.28 16.64 -11.59
C PHE A 76 -16.53 15.37 -12.08
N ILE A 77 -15.48 14.95 -11.38
CA ILE A 77 -14.77 13.70 -11.68
C ILE A 77 -15.71 12.49 -11.55
N GLU A 78 -16.54 12.42 -10.51
CA GLU A 78 -17.55 11.36 -10.35
C GLU A 78 -18.50 11.30 -11.56
N ASN A 79 -18.99 12.45 -12.02
CA ASN A 79 -19.86 12.51 -13.20
C ASN A 79 -19.16 11.98 -14.47
N ARG A 80 -17.85 12.21 -14.63
CA ARG A 80 -17.07 11.69 -15.77
C ARG A 80 -16.90 10.17 -15.68
N ILE A 81 -16.66 9.66 -14.48
CA ILE A 81 -16.56 8.21 -14.24
C ILE A 81 -17.90 7.52 -14.52
N GLN A 82 -19.01 8.13 -14.09
CA GLN A 82 -20.36 7.62 -14.40
C GLN A 82 -20.67 7.63 -15.90
N LYS A 83 -20.05 8.53 -16.68
CA LYS A 83 -20.11 8.54 -18.15
C LYS A 83 -19.22 7.49 -18.81
N GLY A 84 -18.47 6.70 -18.03
CA GLY A 84 -17.58 5.64 -18.52
C GLY A 84 -16.19 6.11 -18.93
N GLU A 85 -15.76 7.32 -18.53
CA GLU A 85 -14.40 7.80 -18.81
C GLU A 85 -13.37 7.10 -17.90
N SER A 86 -12.23 6.67 -18.45
CA SER A 86 -11.14 6.06 -17.68
C SER A 86 -10.33 7.09 -16.89
N ALA A 87 -9.54 6.64 -15.92
CA ALA A 87 -8.70 7.52 -15.11
C ALA A 87 -7.70 8.31 -15.97
N GLU A 88 -7.07 7.67 -16.94
CA GLU A 88 -6.11 8.31 -17.86
C GLU A 88 -6.77 9.39 -18.70
N VAL A 89 -7.97 9.10 -19.23
CA VAL A 89 -8.72 10.07 -20.04
C VAL A 89 -9.09 11.29 -19.21
N ILE A 90 -9.62 11.08 -17.99
CA ILE A 90 -10.00 12.17 -17.11
C ILE A 90 -8.78 13.01 -16.72
N VAL A 91 -7.66 12.38 -16.33
CA VAL A 91 -6.42 13.11 -15.99
C VAL A 91 -5.87 13.86 -17.20
N ASN A 92 -5.87 13.24 -18.38
CA ASN A 92 -5.43 13.89 -19.61
C ASN A 92 -6.29 15.12 -19.93
N LYS A 93 -7.61 15.02 -19.82
CA LYS A 93 -8.53 16.15 -20.01
C LYS A 93 -8.44 17.21 -18.90
N MET A 94 -8.07 16.84 -17.67
CA MET A 94 -7.74 17.84 -16.64
C MET A 94 -6.54 18.69 -17.05
N VAL A 95 -5.55 18.11 -17.73
CA VAL A 95 -4.38 18.86 -18.20
C VAL A 95 -4.70 19.69 -19.45
N HIS A 96 -5.38 19.10 -20.43
CA HIS A 96 -5.54 19.66 -21.78
C HIS A 96 -6.90 20.28 -22.08
N GLY A 97 -7.88 20.08 -21.18
CA GLY A 97 -9.24 20.57 -21.32
C GLY A 97 -10.25 19.46 -21.63
N PHE A 98 -11.46 19.65 -21.11
CA PHE A 98 -12.63 18.82 -21.38
C PHE A 98 -13.48 19.35 -22.55
N GLY A 99 -13.10 20.47 -23.17
CA GLY A 99 -13.88 21.12 -24.22
C GLY A 99 -15.12 21.86 -23.69
N GLU A 100 -15.81 22.56 -24.59
CA GLU A 100 -16.99 23.37 -24.24
C GLU A 100 -18.15 22.52 -23.73
N GLU A 101 -18.19 21.23 -24.08
CA GLU A 101 -19.17 20.27 -23.56
C GLU A 101 -19.10 20.11 -22.04
N ALA A 102 -17.99 20.49 -21.40
CA ALA A 102 -17.87 20.52 -19.95
C ALA A 102 -18.83 21.51 -19.29
N LEU A 103 -19.21 22.59 -19.99
CA LEU A 103 -20.16 23.59 -19.52
C LEU A 103 -21.59 23.05 -19.38
N ASN A 104 -21.89 21.90 -20.01
CA ASN A 104 -23.17 21.22 -19.83
C ASN A 104 -23.25 20.44 -18.52
N ASP A 105 -22.14 20.31 -17.80
CA ASP A 105 -22.14 19.64 -16.50
C ASP A 105 -22.74 20.55 -15.41
N PRO A 106 -23.74 20.10 -14.65
CA PRO A 106 -24.37 20.92 -13.60
C PRO A 106 -23.37 21.42 -12.55
N VAL A 107 -22.26 20.71 -12.33
CA VAL A 107 -21.23 21.13 -11.40
C VAL A 107 -20.44 22.33 -11.96
N ILE A 108 -20.17 22.34 -13.26
CA ILE A 108 -19.43 23.42 -13.92
C ILE A 108 -20.31 24.67 -14.10
N GLN A 109 -21.60 24.50 -14.38
CA GLN A 109 -22.56 25.60 -14.41
C GLN A 109 -22.59 26.35 -13.07
N LYS A 110 -22.56 25.63 -11.94
CA LYS A 110 -22.46 26.25 -10.60
C LYS A 110 -21.18 27.05 -10.36
N PHE A 111 -20.11 26.84 -11.13
CA PHE A 111 -18.93 27.72 -11.09
C PHE A 111 -19.19 29.02 -11.84
N VAL A 112 -19.77 28.92 -13.04
CA VAL A 112 -20.18 30.07 -13.87
C VAL A 112 -21.18 30.96 -13.12
N GLU A 113 -22.24 30.37 -12.56
CA GLU A 113 -23.26 31.06 -11.77
C GLU A 113 -22.69 31.77 -10.54
N SER A 114 -21.66 31.19 -9.92
CA SER A 114 -20.97 31.80 -8.78
C SER A 114 -19.95 32.89 -9.17
N GLY A 115 -19.85 33.23 -10.46
CA GLY A 115 -18.87 34.19 -10.98
C GLY A 115 -17.44 33.65 -11.07
N ASN A 116 -17.22 32.36 -10.81
CA ASN A 116 -15.90 31.72 -10.87
C ASN A 116 -15.56 31.24 -12.29
N MET A 117 -15.47 32.21 -13.22
CA MET A 117 -15.16 31.94 -14.63
C MET A 117 -13.77 31.35 -14.82
N GLY A 118 -12.81 31.69 -13.96
CA GLY A 118 -11.46 31.13 -14.01
C GLY A 118 -11.47 29.61 -13.88
N MET A 119 -12.23 29.08 -12.91
CA MET A 119 -12.35 27.64 -12.71
C MET A 119 -13.09 26.95 -13.86
N ALA A 120 -14.19 27.53 -14.34
CA ALA A 120 -14.91 26.99 -15.48
C ALA A 120 -14.01 26.92 -16.73
N ASN A 121 -13.25 27.99 -16.99
CA ASN A 121 -12.30 28.05 -18.09
C ASN A 121 -11.17 27.02 -17.93
N SER A 122 -10.65 26.82 -16.72
CA SER A 122 -9.63 25.79 -16.46
C SER A 122 -10.15 24.37 -16.74
N VAL A 123 -11.43 24.08 -16.49
CA VAL A 123 -12.01 22.78 -16.88
C VAL A 123 -12.16 22.66 -18.40
N VAL A 124 -12.60 23.73 -19.08
CA VAL A 124 -12.82 23.72 -20.54
C VAL A 124 -11.50 23.64 -21.31
N PHE A 125 -10.54 24.50 -20.97
CA PHE A 125 -9.28 24.68 -21.70
C PHE A 125 -8.09 23.93 -21.09
N GLY A 126 -8.28 23.32 -19.93
CA GLY A 126 -7.25 22.58 -19.22
C GLY A 126 -6.55 23.41 -18.14
N PHE A 127 -6.13 22.72 -17.09
CA PHE A 127 -5.39 23.33 -15.99
C PHE A 127 -3.89 23.46 -16.33
N ARG A 128 -3.39 22.70 -17.32
CA ARG A 128 -1.97 22.44 -17.61
C ARG A 128 -1.34 21.46 -16.62
N GLU A 129 -0.02 21.24 -16.72
CA GLU A 129 0.72 20.24 -15.93
C GLU A 129 0.79 20.56 -14.43
N ASP A 130 0.54 21.82 -14.04
CA ASP A 130 0.56 22.26 -12.64
C ASP A 130 -0.54 21.60 -11.78
N ILE A 131 -1.59 21.08 -12.42
CA ILE A 131 -2.67 20.33 -11.77
C ILE A 131 -2.22 18.94 -11.31
N LEU A 132 -1.12 18.42 -11.85
CA LEU A 132 -0.65 17.07 -11.56
C LEU A 132 0.06 17.03 -10.20
N ALA A 133 -0.39 16.14 -9.33
CA ALA A 133 0.26 15.90 -8.06
C ALA A 133 1.64 15.29 -8.28
N ALA A 134 2.63 15.75 -7.52
CA ALA A 134 3.90 15.06 -7.46
C ALA A 134 3.66 13.66 -6.85
N PRO A 135 4.24 12.59 -7.41
CA PRO A 135 4.11 11.27 -6.82
C PRO A 135 4.65 11.30 -5.38
N ASP A 136 3.95 10.61 -4.48
CA ASP A 136 4.45 10.42 -3.11
C ASP A 136 5.88 9.88 -3.18
N SER A 137 6.79 10.56 -2.49
CA SER A 137 8.23 10.30 -2.59
C SER A 137 8.52 8.84 -2.24
N THR A 138 8.95 8.05 -3.25
CA THR A 138 9.37 6.66 -3.07
C THR A 138 10.46 6.51 -2.01
N TRP A 139 11.20 7.58 -1.74
CA TRP A 139 12.19 7.69 -0.68
C TRP A 139 11.60 7.54 0.72
N ILE A 140 10.37 7.99 0.98
CA ILE A 140 9.74 7.84 2.30
C ILE A 140 9.48 6.36 2.58
N ASN A 141 8.90 5.64 1.64
CA ASN A 141 8.65 4.20 1.78
C ASN A 141 9.95 3.41 1.93
N LEU A 142 10.97 3.75 1.12
CA LEU A 142 12.29 3.11 1.20
C LEU A 142 12.98 3.36 2.55
N SER A 143 12.95 4.60 3.04
CA SER A 143 13.55 4.95 4.34
C SER A 143 12.83 4.27 5.49
N LEU A 144 11.49 4.17 5.44
CA LEU A 144 10.71 3.45 6.44
C LEU A 144 11.02 1.95 6.44
N ALA A 145 11.17 1.34 5.26
CA ALA A 145 11.56 -0.06 5.14
C ALA A 145 12.97 -0.32 5.70
N LEU A 146 13.93 0.54 5.38
CA LEU A 146 15.31 0.46 5.90
C LEU A 146 15.35 0.68 7.42
N ALA A 147 14.55 1.61 7.95
CA ALA A 147 14.42 1.82 9.39
C ALA A 147 13.82 0.58 10.09
N GLY A 148 12.80 -0.05 9.49
CA GLY A 148 12.22 -1.30 10.00
C GLY A 148 13.22 -2.46 10.01
N LEU A 149 13.92 -2.67 8.89
CA LEU A 149 14.93 -3.73 8.78
C LEU A 149 16.10 -3.52 9.74
N SER A 150 16.59 -2.29 9.85
CA SER A 150 17.67 -1.96 10.80
C SER A 150 17.22 -2.15 12.25
N GLY A 151 16.00 -1.78 12.61
CA GLY A 151 15.43 -2.02 13.93
C GLY A 151 15.40 -3.51 14.29
N ILE A 152 14.94 -4.37 13.37
CA ILE A 152 14.94 -5.83 13.56
C ILE A 152 16.37 -6.35 13.72
N LEU A 153 17.31 -5.88 12.90
CA LEU A 153 18.71 -6.28 12.98
C LEU A 153 19.35 -5.89 14.32
N PHE A 154 19.09 -4.68 14.83
CA PHE A 154 19.60 -4.23 16.12
C PHE A 154 19.02 -5.05 17.28
N ILE A 155 17.73 -5.39 17.25
CA ILE A 155 17.11 -6.26 18.25
C ILE A 155 17.77 -7.65 18.22
N TYR A 156 17.95 -8.23 17.02
CA TYR A 156 18.60 -9.52 16.86
C TYR A 156 20.03 -9.53 17.42
N LEU A 157 20.84 -8.52 17.06
CA LEU A 157 22.21 -8.38 17.54
C LEU A 157 22.28 -8.14 19.05
N TYR A 158 21.34 -7.39 19.61
CA TYR A 158 21.26 -7.14 21.06
C TYR A 158 20.95 -8.43 21.83
N VAL A 159 19.96 -9.21 21.38
CA VAL A 159 19.63 -10.51 22.01
C VAL A 159 20.81 -11.48 21.90
N LYS A 160 21.45 -11.56 20.72
CA LYS A 160 22.64 -12.41 20.50
C LYS A 160 23.81 -12.03 21.41
N ARG A 161 24.03 -10.73 21.64
CA ARG A 161 25.10 -10.23 22.51
C ARG A 161 24.81 -10.46 23.99
N LYS A 162 23.55 -10.37 24.42
CA LYS A 162 23.15 -10.52 25.83
C LYS A 162 22.98 -11.98 26.25
N ASN A 163 22.63 -12.87 25.32
CA ASN A 163 22.43 -14.30 25.57
C ASN A 163 23.29 -15.18 24.64
N PRO A 164 24.62 -15.24 24.84
CA PRO A 164 25.51 -16.04 24.00
C PRO A 164 25.22 -17.56 24.04
N ASP A 165 24.51 -18.04 25.07
CA ASP A 165 24.17 -19.46 25.22
C ASP A 165 22.99 -19.92 24.35
N ILE A 166 22.10 -19.02 23.93
CA ILE A 166 20.97 -19.37 23.02
C ILE A 166 21.49 -19.72 21.62
N SER A 167 22.51 -18.99 21.14
CA SER A 167 23.16 -19.27 19.85
C SER A 167 23.99 -20.56 19.90
N LYS A 168 24.59 -20.90 21.05
CA LYS A 168 25.34 -22.14 21.23
C LYS A 168 24.42 -23.36 21.39
N GLN A 169 23.28 -23.22 22.06
CA GLN A 169 22.30 -24.30 22.19
C GLN A 169 21.69 -24.67 20.84
N THR A 170 21.35 -23.71 19.99
CA THR A 170 20.74 -23.99 18.67
C THR A 170 21.72 -24.76 17.75
N VAL A 171 22.99 -24.36 17.72
CA VAL A 171 24.04 -25.05 16.92
C VAL A 171 24.42 -26.40 17.51
N ARG A 172 24.51 -26.50 18.85
CA ARG A 172 24.87 -27.75 19.53
C ARG A 172 23.75 -28.78 19.43
N GLN A 173 22.49 -28.36 19.47
CA GLN A 173 21.32 -29.22 19.34
C GLN A 173 21.16 -29.77 17.91
N ASP A 174 21.46 -28.97 16.88
CA ASP A 174 21.45 -29.41 15.48
C ASP A 174 22.58 -30.42 15.17
N PHE A 175 23.77 -30.18 15.73
CA PHE A 175 24.91 -31.10 15.62
C PHE A 175 24.67 -32.43 16.35
N ASP A 176 24.12 -32.39 17.57
CA ASP A 176 23.87 -33.60 18.39
C ASP A 176 22.72 -34.46 17.81
N THR A 177 21.73 -33.83 17.19
CA THR A 177 20.63 -34.53 16.48
C THR A 177 21.14 -35.19 15.20
N THR A 178 22.00 -34.51 14.43
CA THR A 178 22.62 -35.04 13.22
C THR A 178 23.61 -36.18 13.53
N ALA A 179 24.35 -36.09 14.64
CA ALA A 179 25.28 -37.12 15.10
C ALA A 179 24.55 -38.41 15.52
N LYS A 180 23.48 -38.29 16.33
CA LYS A 180 22.65 -39.45 16.72
C LYS A 180 21.98 -40.13 15.54
N GLN A 181 21.48 -39.36 14.58
CA GLN A 181 20.83 -39.90 13.39
C GLN A 181 21.81 -40.69 12.51
N ASN A 182 23.08 -40.25 12.42
CA ASN A 182 24.12 -40.99 11.71
C ASN A 182 24.50 -42.29 12.41
N GLU A 183 24.65 -42.27 13.73
CA GLU A 183 25.00 -43.45 14.53
C GLU A 183 23.92 -44.54 14.45
N ASP A 184 22.64 -44.15 14.57
CA ASP A 184 21.50 -45.07 14.42
C ASP A 184 21.42 -45.67 13.00
N SER A 185 21.72 -44.88 11.97
CA SER A 185 21.73 -45.36 10.58
C SER A 185 22.86 -46.36 10.31
N PHE A 186 24.02 -46.16 10.93
CA PHE A 186 25.18 -47.03 10.78
C PHE A 186 24.96 -48.38 11.47
N HIS A 187 24.38 -48.37 12.67
CA HIS A 187 24.02 -49.60 13.38
C HIS A 187 22.98 -50.42 12.62
N ARG A 188 21.99 -49.77 12.01
CA ARG A 188 20.99 -50.42 11.17
C ARG A 188 21.61 -51.08 9.92
N TYR A 189 22.56 -50.41 9.29
CA TYR A 189 23.28 -50.97 8.13
C TYR A 189 24.11 -52.20 8.50
N LEU A 190 24.78 -52.19 9.66
CA LEU A 190 25.55 -53.33 10.15
C LEU A 190 24.64 -54.53 10.47
N SER A 191 23.46 -54.31 11.06
CA SER A 191 22.51 -55.39 11.32
C SER A 191 21.98 -56.03 10.03
N GLU A 192 21.71 -55.23 8.99
CA GLU A 192 21.26 -55.76 7.69
C GLU A 192 22.33 -56.59 6.98
N ILE A 193 23.61 -56.24 7.14
CA ILE A 193 24.72 -57.03 6.59
C ILE A 193 24.86 -58.36 7.33
N GLN A 194 24.75 -58.37 8.66
CA GLN A 194 24.84 -59.61 9.45
C GLN A 194 23.68 -60.57 9.16
N GLU A 195 22.49 -60.05 8.90
CA GLU A 195 21.32 -60.87 8.55
C GLU A 195 21.44 -61.49 7.15
N LYS A 196 22.06 -60.79 6.20
CA LYS A 196 22.29 -61.29 4.82
C LYS A 196 23.45 -62.28 4.68
N GLN A 197 24.28 -62.44 5.72
CA GLN A 197 25.42 -63.36 5.75
C GLN A 197 25.10 -64.66 6.52
N LYS A 198 23.83 -64.87 6.92
CA LYS A 198 23.34 -66.06 7.61
C LYS A 198 22.40 -66.85 6.71
#